data_AF-A0AAN8RRB0-F1
#
_entry.id   AF-A0AAN8RRB0-F1
#
_cell.length_a   1.000
_cell.length_b   1.000
_cell.length_c   1.000
_cell.angle_alpha   90.00
_cell.angle_beta   90.00
_cell.angle_gamma   90.00
#
_symmetry.space_group_name_H-M   'P 1'
#
loop_
_entity.id
_entity.type
_entity.pdbx_description
1 polymer ?
#
loop_
_entity_poly.entity_id
_entity_poly.type
_entity_poly.pdbx_seq_one_letter_code
_entity_poly.pdbx_strand_id
1 'polypeptide(L)'
;MTTWTYNFEEDNFQRDYLLDINPYWTNRLRGSAANLIDGRWIDKSTGLFIDITGLSQTHGLTRPGVISCKNLHRYKIHEIYPLREVKFEEFKAYVPNSYEKILIKEYRSKAFTSTEFSGHDWQPAIGSWVPKTRFEPHKLYRLRNGKMMKIKIDDPRGLEAVPRPTISQLMWRLIYW
;
A
#
# COMPACT_ATOMS: atom_id res chain seq x y z
N MET A 1 13.04 21.72 12.50
CA MET A 1 13.19 20.84 11.33
C MET A 1 14.47 20.05 11.52
N THR A 2 14.40 18.72 11.58
CA THR A 2 15.56 17.87 11.91
C THR A 2 15.96 17.06 10.69
N THR A 3 17.22 17.16 10.28
CA THR A 3 17.78 16.38 9.17
C THR A 3 18.58 15.22 9.74
N TRP A 4 18.46 14.05 9.12
CA TRP A 4 19.22 12.85 9.43
C TRP A 4 19.96 12.38 8.19
N THR A 5 21.25 12.14 8.32
CA THR A 5 22.06 11.54 7.26
C THR A 5 22.26 10.08 7.58
N TYR A 6 21.95 9.21 6.63
CA TYR A 6 22.20 7.77 6.73
C TYR A 6 23.19 7.34 5.66
N ASN A 7 24.21 6.61 6.09
CA ASN A 7 25.24 6.05 5.23
C ASN A 7 24.95 4.56 5.03
N PHE A 8 24.64 4.18 3.80
CA PHE A 8 24.56 2.79 3.38
C PHE A 8 25.98 2.33 3.05
N GLU A 9 26.70 1.85 4.07
CA GLU A 9 28.12 1.48 3.96
C GLU A 9 28.35 0.42 2.88
N GLU A 10 27.46 -0.57 2.78
CA GLU A 10 27.56 -1.66 1.80
C GLU A 10 27.42 -1.17 0.35
N ASP A 11 26.59 -0.16 0.11
CA ASP A 11 26.29 0.38 -1.22
C ASP A 11 27.14 1.61 -1.58
N ASN A 12 28.06 2.02 -0.69
CA ASN A 12 28.85 3.27 -0.78
C ASN A 12 27.98 4.49 -1.13
N PHE A 13 26.84 4.58 -0.46
CA PHE A 13 25.79 5.51 -0.86
C PHE A 13 25.17 6.21 0.37
N GLN A 14 24.91 7.51 0.26
CA GLN A 14 24.46 8.36 1.38
C GLN A 14 23.13 9.03 1.04
N ARG A 15 22.17 9.01 1.99
CA ARG A 15 20.90 9.75 1.87
C ARG A 15 20.72 10.70 3.04
N ASP A 16 20.13 11.85 2.71
CA ASP A 16 19.62 12.78 3.69
C ASP A 16 18.11 12.65 3.78
N TYR A 17 17.63 12.45 4.99
CA TYR A 17 16.23 12.38 5.35
C TYR A 17 15.85 13.59 6.19
N LEU A 18 14.61 14.01 6.04
CA LEU A 18 14.00 15.09 6.79
C LEU A 18 12.89 14.53 7.66
N LEU A 19 13.00 14.71 8.98
CA LEU A 19 11.88 14.57 9.90
C LEU A 19 11.18 15.91 10.05
N ASP A 20 9.98 16.00 9.47
CA ASP A 20 9.10 17.14 9.58
C ASP A 20 7.95 16.83 10.56
N ILE A 21 7.78 17.64 11.60
CA ILE A 21 6.75 17.43 12.63
C ILE A 21 5.73 18.55 12.50
N ASN A 22 4.46 18.17 12.38
CA ASN A 22 3.37 19.13 12.31
C ASN A 22 3.31 19.94 13.61
N PRO A 23 3.37 21.28 13.57
CA PRO A 23 3.31 22.13 14.77
C PRO A 23 2.07 21.90 15.65
N TYR A 24 0.99 21.40 15.07
CA TYR A 24 -0.27 21.10 15.74
C TYR A 24 -0.44 19.61 16.08
N TRP A 25 0.66 18.85 16.20
CA TRP A 25 0.61 17.42 16.56
C TRP A 25 -0.13 17.15 17.89
N THR A 26 -0.06 18.08 18.83
CA THR A 26 -0.76 18.03 20.13
C THR A 26 -2.28 18.27 20.00
N ASN A 27 -2.74 18.99 18.98
CA ASN A 27 -4.16 19.27 18.79
C ASN A 27 -4.87 18.03 18.23
N ARG A 28 -5.66 17.34 19.05
CA ARG A 28 -6.32 16.09 18.63
C ARG A 28 -7.70 16.27 18.00
N LEU A 29 -8.15 17.51 17.82
CA LEU A 29 -9.40 17.80 17.12
C LEU A 29 -9.20 17.62 15.61
N ARG A 30 -10.29 17.22 14.92
CA ARG A 30 -10.28 17.18 13.46
C ARG A 30 -10.22 18.62 12.94
N GLY A 31 -9.05 19.01 12.43
CA GLY A 31 -8.85 20.29 11.75
C GLY A 31 -9.25 20.23 10.28
N SER A 32 -8.67 21.12 9.47
CA SER A 32 -8.71 21.02 8.01
C SER A 32 -7.91 19.82 7.49
N ALA A 33 -8.06 19.47 6.21
CA ALA A 33 -7.34 18.36 5.59
C ALA A 33 -5.80 18.46 5.76
N ALA A 34 -5.27 19.68 5.87
CA ALA A 34 -3.85 19.95 6.08
C ALA A 34 -3.32 19.56 7.47
N ASN A 35 -4.19 19.31 8.45
CA ASN A 35 -3.78 18.99 9.83
C ASN A 35 -4.05 17.51 10.20
N LEU A 36 -4.17 16.60 9.23
CA LEU A 36 -4.46 15.19 9.53
C LEU A 36 -3.21 14.39 9.95
N ILE A 37 -2.05 14.71 9.38
CA ILE A 37 -0.79 14.00 9.60
C ILE A 37 0.02 14.68 10.72
N ASP A 38 0.62 13.89 11.61
CA ASP A 38 1.35 14.39 12.78
C ASP A 38 2.84 14.62 12.50
N GLY A 39 3.40 13.91 11.53
CA GLY A 39 4.73 14.15 11.02
C GLY A 39 5.01 13.35 9.77
N ARG A 40 6.16 13.59 9.16
CA ARG A 40 6.58 12.92 7.94
C ARG A 40 8.08 12.67 7.96
N TRP A 41 8.46 11.49 7.50
CA TRP A 41 9.85 11.15 7.19
C TRP A 41 10.03 11.23 5.68
N ILE A 42 10.89 12.13 5.20
CA ILE A 42 11.03 12.48 3.77
C ILE A 42 12.45 12.20 3.31
N ASP A 43 12.62 11.44 2.24
CA ASP A 43 13.88 11.40 1.49
C ASP A 43 14.03 12.70 0.70
N LYS A 44 15.07 13.49 1.02
CA LYS A 44 15.26 14.81 0.39
C LYS A 44 15.67 14.71 -1.08
N SER A 45 16.18 13.57 -1.52
CA SER A 45 16.66 13.38 -2.90
C SER A 45 15.53 13.00 -3.86
N THR A 46 14.59 12.17 -3.40
CA THR A 46 13.47 11.68 -4.24
C THR A 46 12.14 12.38 -3.94
N GLY A 47 12.00 12.95 -2.74
CA GLY A 47 10.73 13.46 -2.23
C GLY A 47 9.76 12.36 -1.77
N LEU A 48 10.15 11.08 -1.81
CA LEU A 48 9.37 9.98 -1.25
C LEU A 48 9.28 10.11 0.27
N PHE A 49 8.16 9.67 0.85
CA PHE A 49 7.92 9.88 2.27
C PHE A 49 7.05 8.82 2.93
N ILE A 50 7.16 8.77 4.26
CA ILE A 50 6.30 8.02 5.16
C ILE A 50 5.55 9.02 6.04
N ASP A 51 4.21 8.96 6.00
CA ASP A 51 3.35 9.73 6.90
C ASP A 51 3.25 9.06 8.27
N ILE A 52 3.40 9.87 9.33
CA ILE A 52 3.30 9.45 10.72
C ILE A 52 2.00 10.02 11.30
N THR A 53 1.14 9.13 11.78
CA THR A 53 -0.12 9.50 12.45
C THR A 53 -0.09 8.99 13.88
N GLY A 54 -0.22 9.90 14.85
CA GLY A 54 -0.35 9.57 16.26
C GLY A 54 -1.75 9.07 16.61
N LEU A 55 -1.82 8.13 17.55
CA LEU A 55 -3.05 7.69 18.19
C LEU A 55 -3.05 8.11 19.65
N SER A 56 -4.15 8.68 20.14
CA SER A 56 -4.28 9.07 21.54
C SER A 56 -5.71 8.91 22.04
N GLN A 57 -5.87 8.78 23.35
CA GLN A 57 -7.17 8.78 24.00
C GLN A 57 -7.68 10.22 24.13
N THR A 58 -8.65 10.59 23.29
CA THR A 58 -9.19 11.97 23.22
C THR A 58 -10.49 12.15 23.99
N HIS A 59 -11.21 11.05 24.24
CA HIS A 59 -12.52 11.04 24.86
C HIS A 59 -12.59 10.03 26.01
N GLY A 60 -11.61 10.06 26.92
CA GLY A 60 -11.48 9.05 27.98
C GLY A 60 -12.70 8.95 28.91
N LEU A 61 -13.37 10.07 29.18
CA LEU A 61 -14.58 10.11 30.02
C LEU A 61 -15.81 9.49 29.35
N THR A 62 -16.00 9.74 28.05
CA THR A 62 -17.19 9.26 27.32
C THR A 62 -16.96 7.93 26.59
N ARG A 63 -15.69 7.58 26.33
CA ARG A 63 -15.25 6.38 25.61
C ARG A 63 -13.93 5.88 26.20
N PRO A 64 -13.94 5.33 27.43
CA PRO A 64 -12.74 4.74 28.02
C PRO A 64 -12.21 3.59 27.16
N GLY A 65 -10.89 3.46 27.07
CA GLY A 65 -10.23 2.37 26.32
C GLY A 65 -10.26 2.50 24.79
N VAL A 66 -10.68 3.65 24.26
CA VAL A 66 -10.68 3.96 22.82
C VAL A 66 -9.62 5.01 22.53
N ILE A 67 -8.76 4.72 21.55
CA ILE A 67 -7.78 5.65 21.00
C ILE A 67 -8.19 6.07 19.59
N SER A 68 -7.77 7.27 19.19
CA SER A 68 -8.16 7.85 17.91
C SER A 68 -7.08 8.70 17.28
N CYS A 69 -7.09 8.78 15.95
CA CYS A 69 -6.35 9.77 15.18
C CYS A 69 -7.18 11.04 14.91
N LYS A 70 -6.54 12.06 14.35
CA LYS A 70 -7.18 13.32 13.95
C LYS A 70 -8.24 13.15 12.86
N ASN A 71 -8.17 12.09 12.05
CA ASN A 71 -9.18 11.78 11.04
C ASN A 71 -10.41 11.04 11.60
N LEU A 72 -10.56 10.98 12.93
CA LEU A 72 -11.66 10.31 13.61
C LEU A 72 -11.72 8.78 13.39
N HIS A 73 -10.64 8.16 12.94
CA HIS A 73 -10.50 6.71 13.03
C HIS A 73 -10.32 6.34 14.50
N ARG A 74 -11.09 5.35 14.96
CA ARG A 74 -11.18 4.94 16.36
C ARG A 74 -10.92 3.45 16.48
N TYR A 75 -10.11 3.10 17.46
CA TYR A 75 -9.67 1.75 17.76
C TYR A 75 -9.79 1.49 19.24
N LYS A 76 -10.21 0.28 19.63
CA LYS A 76 -10.07 -0.15 21.02
C LYS A 76 -8.60 -0.49 21.28
N ILE A 77 -8.11 -0.24 22.49
CA ILE A 77 -6.70 -0.50 22.84
C ILE A 77 -6.29 -1.95 22.52
N HIS A 78 -7.14 -2.93 22.83
CA HIS A 78 -6.87 -4.35 22.58
C HIS A 78 -6.88 -4.76 21.08
N GLU A 79 -7.39 -3.89 20.20
CA GLU A 79 -7.32 -4.10 18.74
C GLU A 79 -5.94 -3.70 18.20
N ILE A 80 -5.23 -2.81 18.90
CA ILE A 80 -3.88 -2.37 18.54
C ILE A 80 -2.82 -3.19 19.28
N TYR A 81 -2.95 -3.32 20.60
CA TYR A 81 -1.95 -3.95 21.46
C TYR A 81 -2.35 -5.36 21.93
N PRO A 82 -1.38 -6.27 22.15
CA PRO A 82 0.04 -6.14 21.81
C PRO A 82 0.23 -6.12 20.28
N LEU A 83 1.26 -5.42 19.81
CA LEU A 83 1.58 -5.42 18.39
C LEU A 83 2.05 -6.81 17.95
N ARG A 84 1.73 -7.18 16.72
CA ARG A 84 2.18 -8.44 16.10
C ARG A 84 3.37 -8.15 15.18
N GLU A 85 4.42 -8.93 15.35
CA GLU A 85 5.60 -8.89 14.49
C GLU A 85 5.27 -9.52 13.13
N VAL A 86 5.71 -8.85 12.06
CA VAL A 86 5.60 -9.32 10.67
C VAL A 86 6.86 -8.98 9.90
N LYS A 87 7.07 -9.66 8.78
CA LYS A 87 8.09 -9.30 7.80
C LYS A 87 7.43 -8.42 6.73
N PHE A 88 7.97 -7.23 6.49
CA PHE A 88 7.51 -6.29 5.48
C PHE A 88 8.72 -5.77 4.70
N GLU A 89 8.75 -5.99 3.39
CA GLU A 89 9.87 -5.62 2.51
C GLU A 89 11.24 -6.09 3.03
N GLU A 90 11.32 -7.34 3.46
CA GLU A 90 12.53 -7.92 4.08
C GLU A 90 12.91 -7.39 5.47
N PHE A 91 12.23 -6.35 5.96
CA PHE A 91 12.45 -5.80 7.28
C PHE A 91 11.44 -6.31 8.32
N LYS A 92 11.87 -6.32 9.57
CA LYS A 92 11.00 -6.57 10.72
C LYS A 92 10.10 -5.36 10.94
N ALA A 93 8.78 -5.58 10.93
CA ALA A 93 7.76 -4.57 11.15
C ALA A 93 6.73 -5.04 12.18
N TYR A 94 5.85 -4.12 12.59
CA TYR A 94 4.81 -4.38 13.57
C TYR A 94 3.46 -3.91 13.06
N VAL A 95 2.43 -4.75 13.24
CA VAL A 95 1.05 -4.44 12.87
C VAL A 95 0.14 -4.53 14.10
N PRO A 96 -1.05 -3.89 14.07
CA PRO A 96 -2.05 -4.03 15.13
C PRO A 96 -2.41 -5.49 15.42
N ASN A 97 -2.71 -5.81 16.68
CA ASN A 97 -3.14 -7.15 17.10
C ASN A 97 -4.29 -7.72 16.24
N SER A 98 -5.30 -6.89 16.01
CA SER A 98 -6.51 -7.22 15.23
C SER A 98 -6.51 -6.53 13.85
N TYR A 99 -5.38 -6.50 13.15
CA TYR A 99 -5.24 -5.80 11.86
C TYR A 99 -6.31 -6.21 10.84
N GLU A 100 -6.71 -7.48 10.78
CA GLU A 100 -7.74 -7.95 9.84
C GLU A 100 -9.06 -7.22 10.04
N LYS A 101 -9.54 -7.17 11.30
CA LYS A 101 -10.75 -6.46 11.66
C LYS A 101 -10.68 -4.97 11.32
N ILE A 102 -9.52 -4.36 11.55
CA ILE A 102 -9.29 -2.94 11.26
C ILE A 102 -9.36 -2.68 9.75
N LEU A 103 -8.68 -3.51 8.95
CA LEU A 103 -8.68 -3.41 7.49
C LEU A 103 -10.05 -3.73 6.89
N ILE A 104 -10.78 -4.72 7.38
CA ILE A 104 -12.16 -5.02 6.94
C ILE A 104 -13.08 -3.83 7.23
N LYS A 105 -12.93 -3.21 8.41
CA LYS A 105 -13.75 -2.04 8.77
C LYS A 105 -13.50 -0.86 7.82
N GLU A 106 -12.26 -0.65 7.40
CA GLU A 106 -11.87 0.47 6.54
C GLU A 106 -12.17 0.20 5.05
N TYR A 107 -11.74 -0.96 4.55
CA TYR A 107 -11.69 -1.27 3.12
C TYR A 107 -12.66 -2.38 2.69
N ARG A 108 -13.46 -2.92 3.63
CA ARG A 108 -14.37 -4.07 3.44
C ARG A 108 -13.62 -5.38 3.19
N SER A 109 -14.36 -6.49 3.18
CA SER A 109 -13.80 -7.84 3.00
C SER A 109 -13.09 -8.04 1.66
N LYS A 110 -13.56 -7.37 0.59
CA LYS A 110 -12.97 -7.47 -0.76
C LYS A 110 -11.52 -6.94 -0.82
N ALA A 111 -11.07 -6.16 0.17
CA ALA A 111 -9.70 -5.64 0.23
C ALA A 111 -8.62 -6.72 0.30
N PHE A 112 -8.93 -7.89 0.86
CA PHE A 112 -7.97 -9.00 1.00
C PHE A 112 -7.84 -9.85 -0.27
N THR A 113 -8.83 -9.78 -1.15
CA THR A 113 -8.94 -10.68 -2.31
C THR A 113 -8.89 -9.93 -3.63
N SER A 114 -9.07 -8.61 -3.63
CA SER A 114 -9.04 -7.81 -4.85
C SER A 114 -7.62 -7.75 -5.39
N THR A 115 -7.39 -8.40 -6.52
CA THR A 115 -6.14 -8.33 -7.27
C THR A 115 -6.19 -7.29 -8.38
N GLU A 116 -7.22 -6.44 -8.38
CA GLU A 116 -7.39 -5.38 -9.39
C GLU A 116 -7.68 -4.06 -8.68
N PHE A 117 -6.99 -3.00 -9.08
CA PHE A 117 -7.21 -1.66 -8.54
C PHE A 117 -6.70 -0.59 -9.52
N SER A 118 -7.50 0.44 -9.79
CA SER A 118 -7.11 1.62 -10.60
C SER A 118 -6.38 1.27 -11.92
N GLY A 119 -6.91 0.31 -12.69
CA GLY A 119 -6.28 -0.11 -13.95
C GLY A 119 -4.97 -0.89 -13.78
N HIS A 120 -4.67 -1.42 -12.60
CA HIS A 120 -3.53 -2.27 -12.29
C HIS A 120 -4.00 -3.64 -11.81
N ASP A 121 -3.15 -4.64 -12.02
CA ASP A 121 -3.30 -6.00 -11.48
C ASP A 121 -2.18 -6.28 -10.46
N TRP A 122 -2.54 -6.82 -9.30
CA TRP A 122 -1.58 -7.28 -8.30
C TRP A 122 -0.89 -8.55 -8.80
N GLN A 123 0.45 -8.55 -8.78
CA GLN A 123 1.29 -9.68 -9.14
C GLN A 123 1.97 -10.23 -7.89
N PRO A 124 1.50 -11.37 -7.33
CA PRO A 124 2.07 -11.95 -6.11
C PRO A 124 3.55 -12.33 -6.25
N ALA A 125 3.95 -12.82 -7.42
CA ALA A 125 5.31 -13.27 -7.72
C ALA A 125 6.39 -12.21 -7.44
N ILE A 126 6.05 -10.94 -7.70
CA ILE A 126 6.95 -9.79 -7.52
C ILE A 126 6.46 -8.83 -6.42
N GLY A 127 5.36 -9.17 -5.74
CA GLY A 127 4.74 -8.33 -4.71
C GLY A 127 4.42 -6.91 -5.17
N SER A 128 3.95 -6.71 -6.41
CA SER A 128 3.76 -5.37 -6.98
C SER A 128 2.48 -5.22 -7.81
N TRP A 129 1.92 -4.00 -7.84
CA TRP A 129 0.83 -3.62 -8.73
C TRP A 129 1.37 -3.26 -10.11
N VAL A 130 0.98 -3.99 -11.14
CA VAL A 130 1.44 -3.78 -12.52
C VAL A 130 0.31 -3.18 -13.34
N PRO A 131 0.56 -2.13 -14.14
CA PRO A 131 -0.47 -1.58 -15.01
C PRO A 131 -1.07 -2.67 -15.89
N LYS A 132 -2.38 -2.60 -16.13
CA LYS A 132 -3.07 -3.36 -17.17
C LYS A 132 -2.67 -2.82 -18.54
N THR A 133 -1.38 -2.87 -18.88
CA THR A 133 -0.99 -2.71 -20.28
C THR A 133 -1.68 -3.83 -21.07
N ARG A 134 -2.13 -3.52 -22.29
CA ARG A 134 -2.47 -4.59 -23.24
C ARG A 134 -1.18 -5.34 -23.52
N PHE A 135 -0.92 -6.40 -22.77
CA PHE A 135 -0.01 -7.41 -23.22
C PHE A 135 -0.65 -8.03 -24.47
N GLU A 136 -0.15 -7.64 -25.63
CA GLU A 136 -0.47 -8.27 -26.89
C GLU A 136 0.41 -9.51 -26.99
N PRO A 137 -0.13 -10.73 -26.79
CA PRO A 137 0.68 -11.95 -26.73
C PRO A 137 1.34 -12.27 -28.07
N HIS A 138 1.07 -11.46 -29.09
CA HIS A 138 1.69 -11.60 -30.38
C HIS A 138 1.97 -10.24 -31.01
N LYS A 139 3.13 -10.12 -31.64
CA LYS A 139 3.44 -8.99 -32.53
C LYS A 139 3.22 -9.41 -33.96
N LEU A 140 2.57 -8.54 -34.71
CA LEU A 140 2.34 -8.72 -36.15
C LEU A 140 3.51 -8.11 -36.93
N TYR A 141 4.13 -8.91 -37.78
CA TYR A 141 5.19 -8.49 -38.69
C TYR A 141 4.72 -8.64 -40.12
N ARG A 142 4.91 -7.59 -40.93
CA ARG A 142 4.66 -7.64 -42.36
C ARG A 142 5.91 -8.10 -43.09
N LEU A 143 5.83 -9.22 -43.80
CA LEU A 143 6.92 -9.74 -44.61
C LEU A 143 7.06 -8.98 -45.94
N ARG A 144 8.23 -9.07 -46.57
CA ARG A 144 8.52 -8.45 -47.88
C ARG A 144 7.56 -8.90 -48.99
N ASN A 145 6.98 -10.09 -48.87
CA ASN A 145 5.97 -10.64 -49.80
C ASN A 145 4.52 -10.22 -49.47
N GLY A 146 4.32 -9.30 -48.53
CA GLY A 146 3.01 -8.79 -48.14
C GLY A 146 2.23 -9.66 -47.14
N LYS A 147 2.71 -10.86 -46.81
CA LYS A 147 2.08 -11.76 -45.83
C LYS A 147 2.31 -11.25 -44.39
N MET A 148 1.31 -11.43 -43.54
CA MET A 148 1.40 -11.14 -42.11
C MET A 148 1.90 -12.37 -41.34
N MET A 149 2.93 -12.20 -40.50
CA MET A 149 3.36 -13.21 -39.53
C MET A 149 3.03 -12.76 -38.12
N LYS A 150 2.53 -13.71 -37.32
CA LYS A 150 2.17 -13.51 -35.92
C LYS A 150 3.21 -14.21 -35.06
N ILE A 151 4.09 -13.45 -34.40
CA ILE A 151 5.12 -14.00 -33.51
C ILE A 151 4.63 -13.87 -32.08
N LYS A 152 4.62 -14.97 -31.33
CA LYS A 152 4.29 -14.97 -29.90
C LYS A 152 5.39 -14.23 -29.13
N ILE A 153 4.99 -13.26 -28.30
CA ILE A 153 5.88 -12.63 -27.34
C ILE A 153 5.59 -13.29 -26.00
N ASP A 154 6.63 -13.57 -25.22
CA ASP A 154 6.47 -14.00 -23.84
C ASP A 154 6.20 -12.80 -22.94
N ASP A 155 5.30 -12.97 -21.98
CA ASP A 155 4.92 -11.89 -21.09
C ASP A 155 6.13 -11.42 -20.29
N PRO A 156 6.55 -10.14 -20.40
CA PRO A 156 7.66 -9.63 -19.61
C PRO A 156 7.36 -9.66 -18.10
N ARG A 157 6.09 -9.90 -17.72
CA ARG A 157 5.65 -10.14 -16.33
C ARG A 157 6.01 -11.55 -15.80
N GLY A 158 6.58 -12.43 -16.64
CA GLY A 158 7.08 -13.75 -16.25
C GLY A 158 6.05 -14.89 -16.34
N LEU A 159 6.53 -16.13 -16.13
CA LEU A 159 5.75 -17.38 -16.18
C LEU A 159 4.68 -17.51 -15.06
N GLU A 160 4.69 -16.61 -14.08
CA GLU A 160 3.81 -16.62 -12.89
C GLU A 160 2.71 -15.56 -12.93
N ALA A 161 2.53 -14.85 -14.06
CA ALA A 161 1.42 -13.93 -14.20
C ALA A 161 0.10 -14.70 -13.97
N VAL A 162 -0.68 -14.27 -12.96
CA VAL A 162 -1.96 -14.91 -12.64
C VAL A 162 -2.81 -14.91 -13.92
N PRO A 163 -3.18 -16.09 -14.45
CA PRO A 163 -3.89 -16.15 -15.72
C PRO A 163 -5.19 -15.38 -15.59
N ARG A 164 -5.58 -14.67 -16.66
CA ARG A 164 -6.82 -13.90 -16.65
C ARG A 164 -7.97 -14.79 -16.20
N PRO A 165 -8.82 -14.34 -15.27
CA PRO A 165 -9.97 -15.13 -14.84
C PRO A 165 -10.86 -15.41 -16.06
N THR A 166 -11.27 -16.66 -16.20
CA THR A 166 -12.20 -17.12 -17.24
C THR A 166 -13.56 -16.43 -17.10
N ILE A 167 -14.34 -16.39 -18.17
CA ILE A 167 -15.71 -15.85 -18.15
C ILE A 167 -16.55 -16.52 -17.05
N SER A 168 -16.36 -17.83 -16.82
CA SER A 168 -17.05 -18.52 -15.73
C SER A 168 -16.60 -18.02 -14.35
N GLN A 169 -15.31 -17.77 -14.14
CA GLN A 169 -14.78 -17.19 -12.90
C GLN A 169 -15.27 -15.75 -12.68
N LEU A 170 -15.38 -14.94 -13.74
CA LEU A 170 -15.97 -13.61 -13.68
C LEU A 170 -17.47 -13.66 -13.34
N MET A 171 -18.22 -14.61 -13.94
CA MET A 171 -19.65 -14.81 -13.65
C MET A 171 -19.87 -15.36 -12.23
N TRP A 172 -19.03 -16.27 -11.76
CA TRP A 172 -19.06 -16.77 -10.38
C TRP A 172 -18.81 -15.65 -9.36
N ARG A 173 -17.90 -14.71 -9.69
CA ARG A 173 -17.63 -13.51 -8.90
C ARG A 173 -18.78 -12.51 -8.88
N LEU A 174 -19.69 -12.55 -9.86
CA LEU A 174 -20.91 -11.72 -9.85
C LEU A 174 -22.05 -12.37 -9.05
N ILE A 175 -22.10 -13.71 -9.00
CA ILE A 175 -23.20 -14.46 -8.39
C ILE A 175 -22.99 -14.68 -6.87
N TYR A 176 -21.75 -14.80 -6.41
CA TYR A 176 -21.43 -15.13 -5.02
C TYR A 176 -20.74 -13.99 -4.24
N TRP A 177 -20.76 -12.75 -4.75
CA TRP A 177 -20.15 -11.57 -4.09
C TRP A 177 -20.87 -10.23 -4.30
#